data_AF-A0A4U3AGU1-F1
#
_entry.id   AF-A0A4U3AGU1-F1
#
_cell.length_a   1.000
_cell.length_b   1.000
_cell.length_c   1.000
_cell.angle_alpha   90.00
_cell.angle_beta   90.00
_cell.angle_gamma   90.00
#
_symmetry.space_group_name_H-M   'P 1'
#
loop_
_entity.id
_entity.type
_entity.pdbx_description
1 polymer ?
#
loop_
_entity_poly.entity_id
_entity_poly.type
_entity_poly.pdbx_seq_one_letter_code
_entity_poly.pdbx_strand_id
1 'polypeptide(L)' 'MKRIDLLLNVLDSTFDKESWYAPFKHAIEGLTAEQAMWKPVGEGTKTIWENVNHL' A
#
# COMPACT_ATOMS: atom_id res chain seq x y z
N MET A 1 22.80 -10.46 -11.84
CA MET A 1 21.84 -10.17 -10.75
C MET A 1 21.39 -11.50 -10.16
N LYS A 2 21.53 -11.70 -8.85
CA LYS A 2 21.01 -12.91 -8.18
C LYS A 2 19.48 -12.80 -8.12
N ARG A 3 18.78 -13.94 -8.06
CA ARG A 3 17.31 -13.97 -7.96
C ARG A 3 16.79 -13.18 -6.76
N ILE A 4 17.53 -13.18 -5.65
CA ILE A 4 17.20 -12.43 -4.44
C ILE A 4 17.22 -10.92 -4.66
N ASP A 5 18.15 -10.42 -5.49
CA ASP A 5 18.27 -8.97 -5.76
C ASP A 5 17.03 -8.44 -6.48
N LEU A 6 16.42 -9.26 -7.36
CA LEU A 6 15.16 -8.93 -8.02
C LEU A 6 14.01 -8.83 -7.01
N LEU A 7 13.90 -9.78 -6.08
CA LEU A 7 12.84 -9.77 -5.06
C LEU A 7 12.98 -8.55 -4.14
N LEU A 8 14.20 -8.24 -3.71
CA LEU A 8 14.47 -7.05 -2.90
C LEU A 8 14.12 -5.77 -3.66
N ASN A 9 14.48 -5.69 -4.94
CA ASN A 9 14.13 -4.53 -5.77
C ASN A 9 12.61 -4.32 -5.87
N VAL A 10 11.85 -5.39 -6.09
CA VAL A 10 10.37 -5.32 -6.18
C VAL A 10 9.75 -4.91 -4.84
N LEU A 11 10.27 -5.41 -3.71
CA LEU A 11 9.80 -4.99 -2.38
C LEU A 11 10.08 -3.50 -2.15
N ASP A 12 11.29 -3.05 -2.46
CA ASP A 12 11.67 -1.65 -2.28
C ASP A 12 10.84 -0.69 -3.15
N SER A 13 10.64 -1.02 -4.43
CA SER A 13 9.85 -0.19 -5.35
C SER A 13 8.35 -0.22 -5.07
N THR A 14 7.87 -1.30 -4.46
CA THR A 14 6.46 -1.37 -4.02
C THR A 14 6.24 -0.55 -2.77
N PHE A 15 7.21 -0.53 -1.85
CA PHE A 15 7.03 0.15 -0.56
C PHE A 15 7.39 1.65 -0.60
N ASP A 16 8.57 2.03 -1.11
CA ASP A 16 9.12 3.39 -0.92
C ASP A 16 9.77 3.99 -2.18
N LYS A 17 10.47 3.20 -3.00
CA LYS A 17 11.24 3.74 -4.13
C LYS A 17 10.34 4.06 -5.33
N GLU A 18 10.59 5.19 -5.98
CA GLU A 18 9.86 5.65 -7.16
C GLU A 18 9.75 4.55 -8.23
N SER A 19 8.54 4.40 -8.77
CA SER A 19 8.18 3.44 -9.79
C SER A 19 7.14 4.10 -10.72
N TRP A 20 6.65 3.36 -11.71
CA TRP A 20 5.59 3.84 -12.61
C TRP A 20 4.23 4.06 -11.91
N TYR A 21 4.12 3.65 -10.65
CA TYR A 21 3.00 3.90 -9.74
C TYR A 21 3.52 4.49 -8.43
N ALA A 22 2.63 5.17 -7.68
CA ALA A 22 2.94 5.69 -6.37
C ALA A 22 3.29 4.53 -5.41
N PRO A 23 4.48 4.53 -4.78
CA PRO A 23 4.84 3.51 -3.81
C PRO A 23 3.91 3.55 -2.59
N PHE A 24 3.72 2.41 -1.94
CA PHE A 24 2.74 2.23 -0.87
C PHE A 24 2.84 3.29 0.23
N LYS A 25 4.05 3.56 0.74
CA LYS A 25 4.31 4.56 1.78
C LYS A 25 3.83 5.96 1.37
N HIS A 26 4.05 6.35 0.11
CA HIS A 26 3.61 7.64 -0.42
C HIS A 26 2.08 7.65 -0.63
N ALA A 27 1.50 6.53 -1.07
CA ALA A 27 0.06 6.41 -1.32
C ALA A 27 -0.79 6.56 -0.04
N ILE A 28 -0.25 6.22 1.13
CA ILE A 28 -0.94 6.35 2.43
C ILE A 28 -0.45 7.54 3.26
N GLU A 29 0.45 8.36 2.71
CA GLU A 29 1.03 9.48 3.45
C GLU A 29 -0.03 10.53 3.81
N GLY A 30 -0.03 10.97 5.07
CA GLY A 30 -0.99 11.95 5.58
C GLY A 30 -2.41 11.42 5.83
N LEU A 31 -2.65 10.12 5.65
CA LEU A 31 -3.95 9.51 5.90
C LEU A 31 -4.30 9.57 7.39
N THR A 32 -5.49 10.09 7.71
CA THR A 32 -6.02 10.08 9.08
C THR A 32 -6.68 8.74 9.42
N ALA A 33 -6.79 8.43 10.71
CA ALA A 33 -7.47 7.22 11.16
C ALA A 33 -8.94 7.15 10.70
N GLU A 34 -9.65 8.29 10.67
CA GLU A 34 -11.03 8.37 10.18
C GLU A 34 -11.12 7.99 8.70
N GLN A 35 -10.25 8.55 7.86
CA GLN A 35 -10.20 8.21 6.44
C GLN A 35 -9.77 6.74 6.23
N ALA A 36 -8.85 6.24 7.03
CA ALA A 36 -8.39 4.85 6.95
C ALA A 36 -9.51 3.84 7.28
N MET A 37 -10.43 4.22 8.17
CA MET A 37 -11.55 3.40 8.61
C MET A 37 -12.83 3.58 7.77
N TRP A 38 -12.85 4.58 6.89
CA TRP A 38 -14.01 4.85 6.05
C TRP A 38 -14.25 3.70 5.06
N LYS A 39 -15.53 3.43 4.78
CA LYS A 39 -16.00 2.56 3.70
C LYS A 39 -17.40 2.95 3.25
N PRO A 40 -17.77 2.70 1.98
CA PRO A 40 -19.13 2.90 1.49
C PRO A 40 -20.14 2.00 2.23
N VAL A 41 -21.31 2.57 2.55
CA VAL A 41 -22.38 1.84 3.25
C VAL A 41 -23.07 0.88 2.28
N GLY A 42 -23.23 -0.37 2.70
CA GLY A 42 -23.94 -1.39 1.93
C GLY A 42 -23.10 -2.13 0.89
N GLU A 43 -21.82 -1.78 0.74
CA GLU A 43 -20.89 -2.51 -0.12
C GLU A 43 -19.99 -3.45 0.69
N GLY A 44 -19.64 -4.60 0.10
CA GLY A 44 -18.74 -5.59 0.69
C GLY A 44 -17.25 -5.23 0.57
N THR A 45 -16.91 -3.94 0.57
CA THR A 45 -15.52 -3.46 0.39
C THR A 45 -14.76 -3.40 1.71
N LYS A 46 -13.45 -3.63 1.64
CA LYS A 46 -12.52 -3.43 2.76
C LYS A 46 -12.18 -1.96 2.95
N THR A 47 -11.96 -1.53 4.19
CA THR A 47 -11.42 -0.20 4.48
C THR A 47 -9.96 -0.12 4.02
N ILE A 48 -9.40 1.09 3.94
CA ILE A 48 -7.97 1.26 3.67
C ILE A 48 -7.15 0.57 4.77
N TRP A 49 -7.54 0.72 6.05
CA TRP A 49 -6.90 0.05 7.18
C TRP A 49 -6.87 -1.47 7.04
N GLU A 50 -8.00 -2.09 6.67
CA GLU A 50 -8.07 -3.55 6.48
C GLU A 50 -7.16 -4.02 5.34
N ASN A 51 -7.10 -3.28 4.23
CA ASN A 51 -6.21 -3.60 3.12
C ASN A 51 -4.74 -3.44 3.51
N VAL A 52 -4.38 -2.35 4.20
CA VAL A 52 -3.02 -2.07 4.68
C VAL A 52 -2.50 -3.16 5.63
N ASN A 53 -3.33 -3.65 6.55
CA ASN A 53 -2.93 -4.70 7.50
C ASN A 53 -2.92 -6.11 6.89
N HIS A 54 -3.49 -6.30 5.70
CA HIS A 54 -3.47 -7.57 5.00
C HIS A 54 -2.16 -7.79 4.22
N LEU A 55 -1.58 -6.70 3.71
CA LEU A 55 -0.30 -6.69 2.98
C LEU A 55 0.87 -7.00 3.91
#